data_AF-A0A9E4CE41-F1
#
_entry.id   AF-A0A9E4CE41-F1
#
_cell.length_a   1.000
_cell.length_b   1.000
_cell.length_c   1.000
_cell.angle_alpha   90.00
_cell.angle_beta   90.00
_cell.angle_gamma   90.00
#
_symmetry.space_group_name_H-M   'P 1'
#
loop_
_entity.id
_entity.type
_entity.pdbx_description
1 polymer ?
#
loop_
_entity_poly.entity_id
_entity_poly.type
_entity_poly.pdbx_seq_one_letter_code
_entity_poly.pdbx_strand_id
1 'polypeptide(L)'
;MSQHAAAVVSEADEELTTYTDAVARGHYDTHIGNLTGKHDNVRSYWEDQLTRLTLRPYLARLVEQRRDGNEKVRIVDLGCGAGQGYELLTKIDQRDLNLGLFHQRIMERDDVTIYLGVDLSHAMVDRGNELYAADPTIRFVQGDLNEG
;
A
#
# COMPACT_ATOMS: atom_id res chain seq x y z
N MET A 1 20.23 22.85 24.11
CA MET A 1 19.12 22.18 23.37
C MET A 1 19.38 22.13 21.85
N SER A 2 20.63 22.04 21.36
CA SER A 2 20.95 22.26 19.94
C SER A 2 21.58 21.06 19.20
N GLN A 3 21.94 19.98 19.89
CA GLN A 3 22.58 18.82 19.27
C GLN A 3 21.59 17.69 18.92
N HIS A 4 20.49 17.56 19.66
CA HIS A 4 19.49 16.53 19.42
C HIS A 4 18.67 16.79 18.15
N ALA A 5 18.25 18.04 17.92
CA ALA A 5 17.51 18.39 16.71
C ALA A 5 18.34 18.20 15.43
N ALA A 6 19.65 18.49 15.47
CA ALA A 6 20.52 18.33 14.32
C ALA A 6 20.75 16.85 13.94
N ALA A 7 20.84 15.96 14.95
CA ALA A 7 21.00 14.52 14.72
C ALA A 7 19.75 13.87 14.11
N VAL A 8 18.56 14.28 14.58
CA VAL A 8 17.27 13.78 14.06
C VAL A 8 17.06 14.22 12.60
N VAL A 9 17.45 15.46 12.27
CA VAL A 9 17.38 15.97 10.88
C VAL A 9 18.36 15.22 9.97
N SER A 10 19.58 14.91 10.43
CA SER A 10 20.54 14.14 9.62
C SER A 10 20.14 12.69 9.40
N GLU A 11 19.50 12.05 10.39
CA GLU A 11 18.98 10.67 10.24
C GLU A 11 17.82 10.60 9.24
N ALA A 12 16.89 11.57 9.29
CA ALA A 12 15.78 11.65 8.34
C ALA A 12 16.27 11.88 6.89
N ASP A 13 17.29 12.73 6.70
CA ASP A 13 17.91 12.96 5.39
C ASP A 13 18.63 11.70 4.85
N GLU A 14 19.32 10.95 5.71
CA GLU A 14 19.95 9.67 5.33
C GLU A 14 18.92 8.59 4.98
N GLU A 15 17.81 8.51 5.70
CA GLU A 15 16.70 7.60 5.39
C GLU A 15 16.04 7.95 4.05
N LEU A 16 15.76 9.22 3.79
CA LEU A 16 15.23 9.69 2.50
C LEU A 16 16.17 9.37 1.33
N THR A 17 17.48 9.50 1.54
CA THR A 17 18.50 9.10 0.57
C THR A 17 18.47 7.58 0.32
N THR A 18 18.31 6.78 1.37
CA THR A 18 18.21 5.32 1.27
C THR A 18 16.98 4.87 0.48
N TYR A 19 15.83 5.52 0.68
CA TYR A 19 14.63 5.20 -0.08
C TYR A 19 14.77 5.57 -1.57
N THR A 20 15.40 6.70 -1.86
CA THR A 20 15.71 7.11 -3.24
C THR A 20 16.56 6.06 -3.95
N ASP A 21 17.62 5.59 -3.29
CA ASP A 21 18.48 4.52 -3.81
C ASP A 21 17.75 3.19 -4.01
N ALA A 22 16.84 2.83 -3.10
CA ALA A 22 16.08 1.59 -3.18
C ALA A 22 15.06 1.61 -4.34
N VAL A 23 14.42 2.76 -4.60
CA VAL A 23 13.56 2.97 -5.77
C VAL A 23 14.37 2.89 -7.06
N ALA A 24 15.54 3.56 -7.13
CA ALA A 24 16.42 3.50 -8.29
C ALA A 24 16.89 2.07 -8.63
N ARG A 25 16.97 1.19 -7.62
CA ARG A 25 17.33 -0.23 -7.77
C ARG A 25 16.14 -1.14 -8.09
N GLY A 26 14.93 -0.59 -8.22
CA GLY A 26 13.72 -1.33 -8.58
C GLY A 26 13.16 -2.22 -7.45
N HIS A 27 13.53 -1.98 -6.18
CA HIS A 27 13.06 -2.81 -5.06
C HIS A 27 11.54 -2.69 -4.79
N TYR A 28 10.88 -1.68 -5.38
CA TYR A 28 9.46 -1.42 -5.21
C TYR A 28 8.65 -1.57 -6.51
N ASP A 29 9.25 -2.15 -7.55
CA ASP A 29 8.59 -2.37 -8.83
C ASP A 29 7.55 -3.50 -8.74
N THR A 30 6.46 -3.39 -9.49
CA THR A 30 5.46 -4.48 -9.60
C THR A 30 6.08 -5.66 -10.35
N HIS A 31 6.43 -6.72 -9.62
CA HIS A 31 7.13 -7.87 -10.21
C HIS A 31 6.17 -8.76 -11.01
N ILE A 32 6.51 -9.00 -12.28
CA ILE A 32 5.83 -9.96 -13.15
C ILE A 32 6.68 -11.25 -13.16
N GLY A 33 6.40 -12.17 -12.23
CA GLY A 33 6.64 -13.60 -12.39
C GLY A 33 8.07 -14.15 -12.53
N ASN A 34 9.14 -13.36 -12.39
CA ASN A 34 10.50 -13.89 -12.53
C ASN A 34 11.09 -14.40 -11.20
N LEU A 35 11.70 -15.60 -11.22
CA LEU A 35 12.41 -16.27 -10.12
C LEU A 35 13.74 -15.59 -9.69
N THR A 36 14.01 -14.39 -10.19
CA THR A 36 15.24 -13.63 -9.91
C THR A 36 14.89 -12.19 -9.50
N GLY A 37 15.58 -11.72 -8.45
CA GLY A 37 15.33 -10.44 -7.76
C GLY A 37 15.36 -10.65 -6.24
N LYS A 38 15.79 -9.63 -5.47
CA LYS A 38 15.70 -9.64 -4.00
C LYS A 38 14.24 -9.39 -3.60
N HIS A 39 13.39 -10.38 -3.87
CA HIS A 39 11.97 -10.34 -3.52
C HIS A 39 11.81 -10.74 -2.05
N ASP A 40 11.03 -9.95 -1.32
CA ASP A 40 10.70 -10.26 0.06
C ASP A 40 9.62 -11.34 0.12
N ASN A 41 10.08 -12.59 0.05
CA ASN A 41 9.25 -13.77 0.15
C ASN A 41 8.64 -13.92 1.55
N VAL A 42 9.31 -13.42 2.60
CA VAL A 42 8.76 -13.44 3.96
C VAL A 42 7.54 -12.52 4.01
N ARG A 43 7.69 -11.29 3.52
CA ARG A 43 6.56 -10.37 3.40
C ARG A 43 5.41 -10.99 2.60
N SER A 44 5.69 -11.46 1.38
CA SER A 44 4.63 -11.85 0.45
C SER A 44 3.90 -13.15 0.82
N TYR A 45 4.63 -14.15 1.32
CA TYR A 45 4.06 -15.47 1.63
C TYR A 45 3.66 -15.64 3.10
N TRP A 46 4.15 -14.80 4.01
CA TRP A 46 3.86 -14.90 5.44
C TRP A 46 3.18 -13.66 5.99
N GLU A 47 3.84 -12.50 5.95
CA GLU A 47 3.36 -11.30 6.65
C GLU A 47 2.08 -10.75 6.03
N ASP A 48 2.05 -10.61 4.71
CA ASP A 48 0.87 -10.20 3.96
C ASP A 48 -0.27 -11.20 4.18
N GLN A 49 0.01 -12.50 4.18
CA GLN A 49 -1.01 -13.53 4.37
C GLN A 49 -1.65 -13.45 5.75
N LEU A 50 -0.84 -13.30 6.80
CA LEU A 50 -1.33 -13.11 8.16
C LEU A 50 -2.13 -11.81 8.27
N THR A 51 -1.62 -10.72 7.71
CA THR A 51 -2.28 -9.41 7.74
C THR A 51 -3.64 -9.46 7.03
N ARG A 52 -3.73 -10.10 5.85
CA ARG A 52 -5.00 -10.30 5.12
C ARG A 52 -6.00 -11.11 5.94
N LEU A 53 -5.56 -12.19 6.61
CA LEU A 53 -6.41 -12.99 7.49
C LEU A 53 -6.97 -12.16 8.64
N THR A 54 -6.13 -11.31 9.25
CA THR A 54 -6.53 -10.43 10.35
C THR A 54 -7.51 -9.34 9.89
N LEU A 55 -7.27 -8.71 8.73
CA LEU A 55 -8.09 -7.61 8.22
C LEU A 55 -9.43 -8.06 7.63
N ARG A 56 -9.49 -9.29 7.11
CA ARG A 56 -10.66 -9.86 6.40
C ARG A 56 -12.02 -9.55 7.04
N PRO A 57 -12.30 -9.92 8.31
CA PRO A 57 -13.65 -9.74 8.87
C PRO A 57 -14.05 -8.27 8.98
N TYR A 58 -13.09 -7.38 9.25
CA TYR A 58 -13.35 -5.95 9.37
C TYR A 58 -13.59 -5.31 8.01
N LEU A 59 -12.79 -5.67 7.01
CA LEU A 59 -12.95 -5.17 5.65
C LEU A 59 -14.26 -5.65 5.05
N ALA A 60 -14.63 -6.93 5.24
CA ALA A 60 -15.89 -7.48 4.76
C ALA A 60 -17.10 -6.71 5.30
N ARG A 61 -17.14 -6.51 6.62
CA ARG A 61 -18.21 -5.74 7.26
C ARG A 61 -18.27 -4.30 6.75
N LEU A 62 -17.14 -3.63 6.59
CA LEU A 62 -17.09 -2.25 6.09
C LEU A 62 -17.64 -2.16 4.67
N VAL A 63 -17.21 -3.04 3.77
CA VAL A 63 -17.64 -3.03 2.37
C VAL A 63 -19.14 -3.33 2.26
N GLU A 64 -19.64 -4.32 3.01
CA GLU A 64 -21.08 -4.64 3.05
C GLU A 64 -21.91 -3.45 3.52
N GLN A 65 -21.51 -2.80 4.62
CA GLN A 65 -22.18 -1.59 5.12
C GLN A 65 -22.23 -0.46 4.09
N ARG A 66 -21.14 -0.25 3.33
CA ARG A 66 -21.12 0.77 2.28
C ARG A 66 -22.03 0.39 1.12
N ARG A 67 -22.01 -0.88 0.68
CA ARG A 67 -22.91 -1.36 -0.38
C ARG A 67 -24.39 -1.21 0.00
N ASP A 68 -24.77 -1.56 1.23
CA ASP A 68 -26.14 -1.39 1.73
C ASP A 68 -26.57 0.08 1.75
N GLY A 69 -25.63 0.99 2.00
CA GLY A 69 -25.83 2.44 1.91
C GLY A 69 -25.75 3.02 0.50
N ASN A 70 -25.51 2.20 -0.54
CA ASN A 70 -25.18 2.63 -1.90
C ASN A 70 -23.99 3.61 -1.96
N GLU A 71 -23.01 3.38 -1.08
CA GLU A 71 -21.76 4.12 -0.96
C GLU A 71 -20.58 3.23 -1.33
N LYS A 72 -19.43 3.86 -1.58
CA LYS A 72 -18.15 3.22 -1.86
C LYS A 72 -17.15 3.54 -0.74
N VAL A 73 -16.08 2.75 -0.64
CA VAL A 73 -15.03 2.91 0.36
C VAL A 73 -14.03 3.98 -0.07
N ARG A 74 -13.63 4.82 0.88
CA ARG A 74 -12.54 5.78 0.74
C ARG A 74 -11.40 5.34 1.64
N ILE A 75 -10.20 5.25 1.09
CA ILE A 75 -9.03 4.71 1.78
C ILE A 75 -7.97 5.81 1.83
N VAL A 76 -7.40 6.02 3.02
CA VAL A 76 -6.19 6.81 3.22
C VAL A 76 -5.15 5.89 3.82
N ASP A 77 -3.98 5.83 3.22
CA ASP A 77 -2.84 5.02 3.64
C ASP A 77 -1.68 5.95 4.05
N LEU A 78 -1.26 5.87 5.31
CA LEU A 78 -0.31 6.79 5.92
C LEU A 78 1.05 6.08 6.06
N GLY A 79 2.09 6.65 5.46
CA GLY A 79 3.34 5.92 5.24
C GLY A 79 3.16 4.84 4.17
N CYS A 80 2.48 5.19 3.08
CA CYS A 80 2.01 4.22 2.09
C CYS A 80 3.13 3.56 1.26
N GLY A 81 4.37 4.07 1.33
CA GLY A 81 5.45 3.73 0.42
C GLY A 81 5.00 3.91 -1.04
N ALA A 82 5.32 2.93 -1.89
CA ALA A 82 4.89 2.92 -3.29
C ALA A 82 3.48 2.32 -3.50
N GLY A 83 2.67 2.20 -2.43
CA GLY A 83 1.26 1.81 -2.53
C GLY A 83 0.97 0.31 -2.46
N GLN A 84 1.84 -0.49 -1.84
CA GLN A 84 1.57 -1.93 -1.66
C GLN A 84 0.35 -2.22 -0.77
N GLY A 85 -0.03 -1.28 0.11
CA GLY A 85 -1.22 -1.39 0.95
C GLY A 85 -2.52 -1.51 0.15
N TYR A 86 -2.61 -0.87 -1.02
CA TYR A 86 -3.74 -1.01 -1.93
C TYR A 86 -3.93 -2.46 -2.40
N GLU A 87 -2.85 -3.11 -2.85
CA GLU A 87 -2.86 -4.50 -3.31
C GLU A 87 -3.12 -5.47 -2.15
N LEU A 88 -2.63 -5.15 -0.94
CA LEU A 88 -2.90 -5.93 0.26
C LEU A 88 -4.41 -6.01 0.53
N LEU A 89 -5.12 -4.89 0.47
CA LEU A 89 -6.55 -4.77 0.76
C LEU A 89 -7.44 -5.35 -0.35
N THR A 90 -7.11 -5.08 -1.62
CA THR A 90 -7.94 -5.50 -2.78
C THR A 90 -7.76 -6.98 -3.13
N LYS A 91 -6.69 -7.64 -2.64
CA LYS A 91 -6.45 -9.07 -2.83
C LYS A 91 -6.95 -9.96 -1.69
N ILE A 92 -7.76 -9.44 -0.77
CA ILE A 92 -8.38 -10.27 0.28
C ILE A 92 -9.59 -11.02 -0.29
N ASP A 93 -9.53 -12.35 -0.25
CA ASP A 93 -10.63 -13.22 -0.66
C ASP A 93 -11.76 -13.30 0.38
N GLN A 94 -13.02 -13.39 -0.10
CA GLN A 94 -14.22 -13.54 0.73
C GLN A 94 -14.30 -14.86 1.50
N ARG A 95 -13.71 -15.93 0.95
CA ARG A 95 -13.73 -17.27 1.53
C ARG A 95 -12.31 -17.79 1.71
N ASP A 96 -12.15 -18.69 2.66
CA ASP A 96 -10.96 -19.54 2.70
C ASP A 96 -10.91 -20.40 1.43
N LEU A 97 -9.79 -20.29 0.71
CA LEU A 97 -9.30 -21.13 -0.39
C LEU A 97 -10.29 -22.23 -0.83
N ASN A 98 -11.30 -21.86 -1.61
CA ASN A 98 -11.98 -22.82 -2.46
C ASN A 98 -11.16 -22.95 -3.74
N LEU A 99 -10.96 -24.18 -4.21
CA LEU A 99 -10.29 -24.52 -5.48
C LEU A 99 -11.08 -24.06 -6.73
N GLY A 100 -12.02 -23.13 -6.56
CA GLY A 100 -12.74 -22.51 -7.66
C GLY A 100 -11.83 -21.57 -8.43
N LEU A 101 -11.98 -21.55 -9.75
CA LEU A 101 -11.15 -20.75 -10.66
C LEU A 101 -11.37 -19.23 -10.53
N PHE A 102 -12.35 -18.80 -9.72
CA PHE A 102 -12.70 -17.39 -9.55
C PHE A 102 -12.46 -16.96 -8.10
N HIS A 103 -11.45 -16.12 -7.90
CA HIS A 103 -11.24 -15.41 -6.65
C HIS A 103 -12.35 -14.37 -6.49
N GLN A 104 -13.22 -14.56 -5.49
CA GLN A 104 -14.20 -13.55 -5.13
C GLN A 104 -13.56 -12.63 -4.08
N ARG A 105 -13.25 -11.39 -4.47
CA ARG A 105 -12.62 -10.42 -3.56
C ARG A 105 -13.67 -9.83 -2.63
N ILE A 106 -13.23 -9.48 -1.43
CA ILE A 106 -14.08 -8.74 -0.49
C ILE A 106 -14.42 -7.37 -1.06
N MET A 107 -13.39 -6.70 -1.58
CA MET A 107 -13.45 -5.38 -2.17
C MET A 107 -12.96 -5.48 -3.61
N GLU A 108 -13.86 -5.23 -4.55
CA GLU A 108 -13.52 -5.03 -5.95
C GLU A 108 -13.08 -3.59 -6.17
N ARG A 109 -12.40 -3.30 -7.28
CA ARG A 109 -11.97 -1.93 -7.61
C ARG A 109 -13.14 -0.94 -7.64
N ASP A 110 -14.28 -1.38 -8.16
CA ASP A 110 -15.48 -0.56 -8.25
C ASP A 110 -16.11 -0.24 -6.89
N ASP A 111 -15.73 -0.94 -5.82
CA ASP A 111 -16.15 -0.60 -4.46
C ASP A 111 -15.35 0.58 -3.87
N VAL A 112 -14.28 1.03 -4.54
CA VAL A 112 -13.41 2.11 -4.05
C VAL A 112 -13.73 3.43 -4.76
N THR A 113 -13.99 4.49 -3.97
CA THR A 113 -14.07 5.85 -4.50
C THR A 113 -12.69 6.43 -4.77
N ILE A 114 -11.80 6.29 -3.79
CA ILE A 114 -10.43 6.78 -3.84
C ILE A 114 -9.55 6.01 -2.86
N TYR A 115 -8.34 5.70 -3.30
CA TYR A 115 -7.20 5.36 -2.44
C TYR A 115 -6.21 6.51 -2.50
N LEU A 116 -5.93 7.13 -1.35
CA LEU A 116 -4.95 8.19 -1.20
C LEU A 116 -3.79 7.69 -0.34
N GLY A 117 -2.64 7.49 -0.96
CA GLY A 117 -1.39 7.25 -0.26
C GLY A 117 -0.72 8.57 0.14
N VAL A 118 -0.30 8.68 1.40
CA VAL A 118 0.50 9.79 1.91
C VAL A 118 1.83 9.22 2.38
N ASP A 119 2.94 9.76 1.88
CA ASP A 119 4.28 9.36 2.31
C ASP A 119 5.20 10.57 2.44
N LEU A 120 6.18 10.49 3.33
CA LEU A 120 7.19 11.54 3.50
C LEU A 120 8.15 11.58 2.31
N SER A 121 8.44 10.42 1.71
CA SER A 121 9.40 10.25 0.63
C SER A 121 8.81 10.60 -0.73
N HIS A 122 9.33 11.65 -1.36
CA HIS A 122 8.96 12.05 -2.72
C HIS A 122 9.21 10.93 -3.73
N ALA A 123 10.32 10.18 -3.59
CA ALA A 123 10.64 9.07 -4.49
C ALA A 123 9.61 7.93 -4.42
N MET A 124 9.05 7.65 -3.24
CA MET A 124 7.98 6.66 -3.08
C MET A 124 6.67 7.13 -3.69
N VAL A 125 6.32 8.41 -3.48
CA VAL A 125 5.13 9.04 -4.06
C VAL A 125 5.18 9.01 -5.58
N ASP A 126 6.31 9.40 -6.17
CA ASP A 126 6.52 9.34 -7.62
C ASP A 126 6.37 7.92 -8.13
N ARG A 127 7.00 6.95 -7.44
CA ARG A 127 6.91 5.54 -7.84
C ARG A 127 5.47 5.02 -7.77
N GLY A 128 4.72 5.34 -6.72
CA GLY A 128 3.30 4.99 -6.60
C GLY A 128 2.48 5.59 -7.74
N ASN A 129 2.67 6.87 -8.04
CA ASN A 129 1.98 7.55 -9.14
C ASN A 129 2.30 6.92 -10.52
N GLU A 130 3.53 6.46 -10.75
CA GLU A 130 3.90 5.72 -11.95
C GLU A 130 3.24 4.34 -12.02
N LEU A 131 3.32 3.56 -10.94
CA LEU A 131 2.81 2.18 -10.88
C LEU A 131 1.30 2.11 -11.12
N TYR A 132 0.57 3.10 -10.60
CA TYR A 132 -0.89 3.15 -10.67
C TYR A 132 -1.43 4.20 -11.64
N ALA A 133 -0.59 4.74 -12.54
CA ALA A 133 -0.97 5.80 -13.48
C ALA A 133 -2.22 5.51 -14.32
N ALA A 134 -2.53 4.22 -14.54
CA ALA A 134 -3.70 3.78 -15.31
C ALA A 134 -5.03 3.87 -14.53
N ASP A 135 -5.00 3.99 -13.19
CA ASP A 135 -6.19 4.00 -12.34
C ASP A 135 -6.38 5.37 -11.66
N PRO A 136 -7.33 6.21 -12.14
CA PRO A 136 -7.51 7.57 -11.61
C PRO A 136 -8.09 7.61 -10.19
N THR A 137 -8.52 6.47 -9.64
CA THR A 137 -9.01 6.33 -8.27
C THR A 137 -7.88 6.14 -7.25
N ILE A 138 -6.64 5.93 -7.70
CA ILE A 138 -5.47 5.74 -6.85
C ILE A 138 -4.57 6.95 -7.01
N ARG A 139 -4.18 7.58 -5.90
CA ARG A 139 -3.36 8.80 -5.90
C ARG A 139 -2.35 8.76 -4.77
N PHE A 140 -1.19 9.35 -5.01
CA PHE A 140 -0.14 9.48 -4.01
C PHE A 140 0.26 10.94 -3.88
N VAL A 141 0.43 11.40 -2.64
CA VAL A 141 0.85 12.75 -2.32
C VAL A 141 1.96 12.71 -1.28
N GLN A 142 2.90 13.64 -1.39
CA GLN A 142 3.89 13.84 -0.34
C GLN A 142 3.22 14.55 0.85
N GLY A 143 3.48 14.07 2.05
CA GLY A 143 3.04 14.73 3.27
C GLY A 143 3.84 14.28 4.48
N ASP A 144 4.17 15.23 5.35
CA ASP A 144 4.67 14.93 6.69
C ASP A 144 3.47 14.74 7.63
N LEU A 145 3.33 13.52 8.15
CA LEU A 145 2.24 13.19 9.08
C LEU A 145 2.32 13.95 10.41
N ASN A 146 3.46 14.58 10.72
CA ASN A 146 3.59 15.49 11.86
C ASN A 146 2.91 16.85 11.63
N GLU A 147 2.57 17.21 10.38
CA GLU A 147 1.98 18.51 10.02
C GLU A 147 0.44 18.50 9.98
N GLY A 148 -0.20 17.32 10.00
CA GLY A 148 -1.65 17.14 10.04
C GLY A 148 -2.33 17.16 8.67
#